data_AF-A0A2G8JHB8-F1
#
_entry.id   AF-A0A2G8JHB8-F1
#
_cell.length_a   1.000
_cell.length_b   1.000
_cell.length_c   1.000
_cell.angle_alpha   90.00
_cell.angle_beta   90.00
_cell.angle_gamma   90.00
#
_symmetry.space_group_name_H-M   'P 1'
#
loop_
_entity.id
_entity.type
_entity.pdbx_description
1 polymer ?
#
loop_
_entity_poly.entity_id
_entity_poly.type
_entity_poly.pdbx_seq_one_letter_code
_entity_poly.pdbx_strand_id
1 'polypeptide(L)'
;MLSSDHSFITDINRQGRQIRLDKIDKVKGSSLLPFRHCAALSRDKIASVCESNQLVVYNIHGRSLTQNNITSFFDDIKTVGKKYASCITTDTIRGHIIVGTSIGSLFIFDEELNFIRALKLPEVMKCSRDILYHEGVLLICDEKSRCAYAVTMDTTKTEGELLYKLPIPAIDGETWYPFSICADRAGFVYILWSQTKNFTGKRIITQYSQDGQQLLITKRTEDTAWCMTTLMKEEGEKLLVATSRSRKMLSYGLNPSSQAIVFLLEDLQHSFYLWSRDILLGSVGSVDGSCDFFLQFIRVSLSYDNIWSLRYLVNQCRLHHRHSSALLAKYGFSWRVLTSKNQSHSVRFQIILRLSPQMTCGKEYQMIFDKAGAEGVLVVSMGTVVDGVSQEQADAMSASFARLPQLVIWKEPNPPPRVIGNNTYLKKWIPQKDLVAHPKTRALVYHCGNNGAFEALYHGVPIIGIPIFADQTDVAYRMMSTGMGLVIELSTVTNETLYQVTAEVLNNPKYRERAQYLSAVYRDNTVTAPERGAFWVEYILRHRGNRLMRAKVTEMGIIQEYLLDVWLFSVVLIYIIMKCLQWLFGACFRKISPARHCRYK
;
A
#
# COMPACT_ATOMS: atom_id res chain seq x y z
N MET A 1 2.73 39.02 21.70
CA MET A 1 1.39 39.26 22.30
C MET A 1 0.43 39.43 21.14
N LEU A 2 -0.48 38.48 20.89
CA LEU A 2 -1.58 38.69 19.94
C LEU A 2 -2.66 39.46 20.69
N SER A 3 -2.99 40.68 20.24
CA SER A 3 -4.00 41.53 20.89
C SER A 3 -5.38 40.89 20.82
N SER A 4 -6.23 41.12 21.82
CA SER A 4 -7.62 40.64 21.90
C SER A 4 -8.55 41.15 20.81
N ASP A 5 -8.11 42.09 19.97
CA ASP A 5 -9.01 42.92 19.17
C ASP A 5 -9.04 42.53 17.69
N HIS A 6 -8.20 41.57 17.27
CA HIS A 6 -8.03 41.21 15.86
C HIS A 6 -7.82 39.70 15.68
N SER A 7 -8.42 39.16 14.62
CA SER A 7 -8.10 37.83 14.11
C SER A 7 -7.01 37.95 13.05
N PHE A 8 -6.24 36.89 12.83
CA PHE A 8 -5.15 36.91 11.84
C PHE A 8 -5.18 35.68 10.95
N ILE A 9 -4.92 35.88 9.66
CA ILE A 9 -4.60 34.81 8.71
C ILE A 9 -3.10 34.89 8.43
N THR A 10 -2.38 33.82 8.68
CA THR A 10 -0.93 33.75 8.47
C THR A 10 -0.60 32.75 7.38
N ASP A 11 0.05 33.21 6.31
CA ASP A 11 0.58 32.34 5.27
C ASP A 11 2.00 31.91 5.66
N ILE A 12 2.24 30.61 5.73
CA ILE A 12 3.53 30.02 6.10
C ILE A 12 4.00 29.12 4.95
N ASN A 13 5.23 29.33 4.45
CA ASN A 13 5.79 28.47 3.40
C ASN A 13 6.18 27.08 3.92
N ARG A 14 6.55 26.17 3.00
CA ARG A 14 7.00 24.82 3.34
C ARG A 14 8.22 24.79 4.28
N GLN A 15 9.02 25.85 4.30
CA GLN A 15 10.19 26.00 5.19
C GLN A 15 9.81 26.58 6.57
N GLY A 16 8.52 26.75 6.87
CA GLY A 16 8.05 27.29 8.14
C GLY A 16 8.24 28.79 8.31
N ARG A 17 8.66 29.51 7.25
CA ARG A 17 8.78 30.97 7.29
C ARG A 17 7.43 31.60 7.03
N GLN A 18 7.04 32.52 7.91
CA GLN A 18 5.91 33.39 7.70
C GLN A 18 6.15 34.23 6.45
N ILE A 19 5.30 34.04 5.44
CA ILE A 19 5.30 34.83 4.21
C ILE A 19 4.44 36.07 4.42
N ARG A 20 3.31 35.94 5.15
CA ARG A 20 2.33 37.01 5.31
C ARG A 20 1.52 36.87 6.60
N LEU A 21 1.05 38.00 7.12
CA LEU A 21 0.10 38.10 8.23
C LEU A 21 -0.96 39.13 7.85
N ASP A 22 -2.15 38.65 7.51
CA ASP A 22 -3.32 39.50 7.26
C ASP A 22 -4.14 39.65 8.53
N LYS A 23 -4.54 40.89 8.80
CA LYS A 23 -5.28 41.28 9.99
C LYS A 23 -6.75 41.42 9.64
N ILE A 24 -7.61 40.78 10.42
CA ILE A 24 -9.07 40.84 10.32
C ILE A 24 -9.58 41.58 11.57
N ASP A 25 -10.20 42.73 11.36
CA ASP A 25 -10.73 43.54 12.44
C ASP A 25 -11.98 42.89 13.04
N LYS A 26 -12.00 42.75 14.38
CA LYS A 26 -13.17 42.19 15.07
C LYS A 26 -14.33 43.18 15.06
N VAL A 27 -15.55 42.68 14.87
CA VAL A 27 -16.75 43.42 15.24
C VAL A 27 -16.87 43.40 16.77
N LYS A 28 -16.91 44.58 17.39
CA LYS A 28 -17.07 44.74 18.84
C LYS A 28 -18.35 44.04 19.32
N GLY A 29 -18.26 43.13 20.30
CA GLY A 29 -19.45 42.68 21.07
C GLY A 29 -19.56 41.20 21.46
N SER A 30 -18.65 40.32 21.07
CA SER A 30 -18.73 38.88 21.41
C SER A 30 -17.49 38.39 22.15
N SER A 31 -17.70 37.64 23.23
CA SER A 31 -16.65 37.08 24.10
C SER A 31 -16.43 35.56 23.88
N LEU A 32 -16.98 34.99 22.81
CA LEU A 32 -16.99 33.54 22.57
C LEU A 32 -16.27 33.19 21.27
N LEU A 33 -15.25 32.34 21.40
CA LEU A 33 -14.42 31.83 20.31
C LEU A 33 -15.07 30.59 19.67
N PRO A 34 -15.20 30.53 18.33
CA PRO A 34 -15.41 29.26 17.63
C PRO A 34 -14.36 28.21 18.02
N PHE A 35 -14.72 26.93 18.05
CA PHE A 35 -13.80 25.85 18.41
C PHE A 35 -12.96 25.36 17.22
N ARG A 36 -13.51 25.43 15.99
CA ARG A 36 -12.80 25.26 14.72
C ARG A 36 -13.03 26.49 13.84
N HIS A 37 -11.94 27.13 13.42
CA HIS A 37 -12.00 28.43 12.74
C HIS A 37 -11.85 28.36 11.22
N CYS A 38 -11.36 27.27 10.65
CA CYS A 38 -11.05 27.24 9.21
C CYS A 38 -11.21 25.84 8.60
N ALA A 39 -11.60 25.82 7.32
CA ALA A 39 -11.68 24.64 6.49
C ALA A 39 -11.24 24.98 5.06
N ALA A 40 -10.58 24.03 4.38
CA ALA A 40 -10.15 24.20 3.00
C ALA A 40 -11.36 24.04 2.07
N LEU A 41 -11.67 25.06 1.27
CA LEU A 41 -12.79 25.03 0.33
C LEU A 41 -12.34 24.50 -1.03
N SER A 42 -11.18 24.96 -1.49
CA SER A 42 -10.49 24.44 -2.67
C SER A 42 -8.98 24.55 -2.46
N ARG A 43 -8.18 24.20 -3.48
CA ARG A 43 -6.71 24.34 -3.41
C ARG A 43 -6.27 25.77 -3.08
N ASP A 44 -7.07 26.75 -3.51
CA ASP A 44 -6.70 28.16 -3.49
C ASP A 44 -7.64 29.00 -2.61
N LYS A 45 -8.66 28.40 -1.99
CA LYS A 45 -9.63 29.09 -1.14
C LYS A 45 -9.76 28.44 0.23
N ILE A 46 -9.79 29.27 1.28
CA ILE A 46 -10.03 28.85 2.66
C ILE A 46 -11.29 29.54 3.16
N ALA A 47 -12.20 28.77 3.76
CA ALA A 47 -13.35 29.29 4.47
C ALA A 47 -13.04 29.38 5.97
N SER A 48 -13.44 30.47 6.61
CA SER A 48 -13.22 30.70 8.04
C SER A 48 -14.43 31.34 8.70
N VAL A 49 -14.66 31.01 9.97
CA VAL A 49 -15.69 31.64 10.81
C VAL A 49 -15.08 32.24 12.07
N CYS A 50 -15.46 33.48 12.37
CA CYS A 50 -14.88 34.31 13.43
C CYS A 50 -15.89 34.67 14.54
N GLU A 51 -15.36 35.20 15.65
CA GLU A 51 -16.06 35.49 16.94
C GLU A 51 -17.36 36.30 16.82
N SER A 52 -17.52 37.10 15.76
CA SER A 52 -18.68 37.96 15.51
C SER A 52 -19.67 37.36 14.51
N ASN A 53 -19.72 36.03 14.37
CA ASN A 53 -20.50 35.36 13.33
C ASN A 53 -20.16 35.89 11.91
N GLN A 54 -18.90 36.26 11.71
CA GLN A 54 -18.40 36.62 10.39
C GLN A 54 -17.91 35.36 9.69
N LEU A 55 -18.55 35.05 8.57
CA LEU A 55 -18.12 34.02 7.64
C LEU A 55 -17.25 34.69 6.57
N VAL A 56 -16.10 34.08 6.28
CA VAL A 56 -15.07 34.67 5.44
C VAL A 56 -14.54 33.60 4.47
N VAL A 57 -14.38 33.97 3.21
CA VAL A 57 -13.64 33.18 2.21
C VAL A 57 -12.43 33.97 1.76
N TYR A 58 -11.26 33.36 1.92
CA TYR A 58 -9.98 33.94 1.55
C TYR A 58 -9.40 33.19 0.33
N ASN A 59 -9.10 33.93 -0.74
CA ASN A 59 -8.40 33.40 -1.90
C ASN A 59 -6.89 33.61 -1.76
N ILE A 60 -6.14 32.51 -1.69
CA ILE A 60 -4.70 32.47 -1.47
C ILE A 60 -3.93 33.11 -2.63
N HIS A 61 -4.33 32.85 -3.88
CA HIS A 61 -3.63 33.35 -5.07
C HIS A 61 -4.10 34.74 -5.49
N GLY A 62 -5.41 34.96 -5.50
CA GLY A 62 -6.04 36.22 -5.88
C GLY A 62 -5.94 37.30 -4.79
N ARG A 63 -5.56 36.92 -3.56
CA ARG A 63 -5.45 37.81 -2.39
C ARG A 63 -6.73 38.58 -2.09
N SER A 64 -7.88 38.02 -2.47
CA SER A 64 -9.20 38.59 -2.22
C SER A 64 -9.82 37.98 -0.97
N LEU A 65 -10.54 38.82 -0.24
CA LEU A 65 -11.27 38.45 0.96
C LEU A 65 -12.75 38.77 0.73
N THR A 66 -13.60 37.75 0.77
CA THR A 66 -15.06 37.91 0.77
C THR A 66 -15.54 37.65 2.18
N GLN A 67 -16.44 38.49 2.70
CA GLN A 67 -16.96 38.38 4.05
C GLN A 67 -18.47 38.59 4.08
N ASN A 68 -19.16 37.83 4.94
CA ASN A 68 -20.60 37.93 5.18
C ASN A 68 -20.87 37.83 6.69
N ASN A 69 -21.74 38.70 7.22
CA ASN A 69 -22.15 38.65 8.62
C ASN A 69 -23.42 37.79 8.73
N ILE A 70 -23.28 36.61 9.34
CA ILE A 70 -24.37 35.65 9.45
C ILE A 70 -25.16 35.79 10.77
N THR A 71 -25.01 36.90 11.50
CA THR A 71 -25.71 37.15 12.78
C THR A 71 -27.24 37.13 12.63
N SER A 72 -27.77 37.70 11.54
CA SER A 72 -29.22 37.76 11.30
C SER A 72 -29.88 36.37 11.21
N PHE A 73 -29.17 35.35 10.70
CA PHE A 73 -29.68 33.97 10.64
C PHE A 73 -29.89 33.34 12.02
N PHE A 74 -29.32 33.92 13.07
CA PHE A 74 -29.54 33.48 14.44
C PHE A 74 -30.78 34.11 15.08
N ASP A 75 -31.24 35.27 14.60
CA ASP A 75 -32.30 36.05 15.26
C ASP A 75 -33.67 35.38 15.18
N ASP A 76 -33.96 34.65 14.10
CA ASP A 76 -35.24 33.95 13.86
C ASP A 76 -35.51 32.75 14.80
N ILE A 77 -34.53 32.30 15.57
CA ILE A 77 -34.63 31.08 16.40
C ILE A 77 -34.87 31.44 17.87
N LYS A 78 -36.08 31.22 18.39
CA LYS A 78 -36.43 31.50 19.81
C LYS A 78 -35.84 30.45 20.76
N THR A 79 -34.62 30.67 21.26
CA THR A 79 -33.95 29.79 22.25
C THR A 79 -33.21 30.57 23.34
N VAL A 80 -33.06 29.98 24.53
CA VAL A 80 -32.37 30.57 25.69
C VAL A 80 -30.86 30.31 25.58
N GLY A 81 -30.05 31.35 25.34
CA GLY A 81 -28.58 31.29 25.34
C GLY A 81 -27.91 32.17 24.28
N LYS A 82 -26.57 32.35 24.36
CA LYS A 82 -25.79 33.05 23.33
C LYS A 82 -25.74 32.21 22.04
N LYS A 83 -26.16 32.82 20.91
CA LYS A 83 -26.21 32.18 19.59
C LYS A 83 -24.96 32.58 18.79
N TYR A 84 -24.20 31.58 18.37
CA TYR A 84 -22.99 31.83 17.60
C TYR A 84 -22.61 30.61 16.74
N ALA A 85 -21.84 30.87 15.70
CA ALA A 85 -21.18 29.86 14.90
C ALA A 85 -20.03 29.23 15.72
N SER A 86 -20.08 27.92 15.90
CA SER A 86 -19.16 27.17 16.75
C SER A 86 -18.04 26.48 15.96
N CYS A 87 -18.30 26.07 14.73
CA CYS A 87 -17.35 25.32 13.90
C CYS A 87 -17.70 25.44 12.41
N ILE A 88 -16.76 25.04 11.55
CA ILE A 88 -16.90 25.11 10.09
C ILE A 88 -16.26 23.87 9.44
N THR A 89 -16.90 23.34 8.40
CA THR A 89 -16.35 22.34 7.48
C THR A 89 -16.80 22.66 6.06
N THR A 90 -16.24 21.99 5.07
CA THR A 90 -16.54 22.22 3.65
C THR A 90 -16.88 20.91 2.95
N ASP A 91 -17.80 20.98 1.99
CA ASP A 91 -17.95 19.99 0.93
C ASP A 91 -17.19 20.52 -0.28
N THR A 92 -15.95 20.06 -0.45
CA THR A 92 -15.05 20.50 -1.52
C THR A 92 -15.50 20.05 -2.90
N ILE A 93 -16.39 19.07 -3.01
CA ILE A 93 -16.91 18.57 -4.29
C ILE A 93 -17.99 19.52 -4.81
N ARG A 94 -18.88 19.98 -3.91
CA ARG A 94 -19.96 20.91 -4.27
C ARG A 94 -19.62 22.38 -4.08
N GLY A 95 -18.47 22.68 -3.45
CA GLY A 95 -18.11 24.05 -3.09
C GLY A 95 -19.00 24.62 -1.99
N HIS A 96 -19.56 23.77 -1.11
CA HIS A 96 -20.43 24.23 -0.03
C HIS A 96 -19.63 24.44 1.27
N ILE A 97 -19.95 25.51 1.96
CA ILE A 97 -19.43 25.84 3.29
C ILE A 97 -20.51 25.49 4.31
N ILE A 98 -20.18 24.62 5.26
CA ILE A 98 -21.10 24.14 6.28
C ILE A 98 -20.68 24.72 7.63
N VAL A 99 -21.55 25.54 8.22
CA VAL A 99 -21.31 26.22 9.49
C VAL A 99 -22.15 25.58 10.58
N GLY A 100 -21.48 25.06 11.61
CA GLY A 100 -22.11 24.53 12.81
C GLY A 100 -22.40 25.63 13.84
N THR A 101 -23.46 25.44 14.61
CA THR A 101 -23.93 26.42 15.61
C THR A 101 -24.05 25.84 17.02
N SER A 102 -24.11 26.74 18.01
CA SER A 102 -24.32 26.42 19.43
C SER A 102 -25.72 25.86 19.77
N ILE A 103 -26.66 25.92 18.83
CA ILE A 103 -28.10 25.62 18.98
C ILE A 103 -28.56 24.38 18.19
N GLY A 104 -27.64 23.58 17.65
CA GLY A 104 -28.01 22.32 16.97
C GLY A 104 -28.60 22.50 15.57
N SER A 105 -28.26 23.61 14.90
CA SER A 105 -28.58 23.82 13.48
C SER A 105 -27.29 24.02 12.68
N LEU A 106 -27.33 23.68 11.40
CA LEU A 106 -26.25 23.93 10.45
C LEU A 106 -26.74 24.88 9.38
N PHE A 107 -25.87 25.80 8.97
CA PHE A 107 -26.13 26.70 7.86
C PHE A 107 -25.16 26.41 6.72
N ILE A 108 -25.69 26.28 5.51
CA ILE A 108 -24.91 25.94 4.32
C ILE A 108 -24.88 27.15 3.40
N PHE A 109 -23.67 27.51 2.96
CA PHE A 109 -23.41 28.62 2.05
C PHE A 109 -22.63 28.12 0.83
N ASP A 110 -22.68 28.87 -0.27
CA ASP A 110 -21.80 28.63 -1.42
C ASP A 110 -20.43 29.32 -1.23
N GLU A 111 -19.54 29.21 -2.22
CA GLU A 111 -18.22 29.83 -2.18
C GLU A 111 -18.24 31.37 -2.19
N GLU A 112 -19.34 31.97 -2.61
CA GLU A 112 -19.57 33.41 -2.67
C GLU A 112 -20.23 33.94 -1.38
N LEU A 113 -20.44 33.06 -0.39
CA LEU A 113 -21.11 33.32 0.88
C LEU A 113 -22.61 33.59 0.76
N ASN A 114 -23.25 33.17 -0.33
CA ASN A 114 -24.71 33.19 -0.44
C ASN A 114 -25.30 32.04 0.37
N PHE A 115 -26.40 32.33 1.09
CA PHE A 115 -27.11 31.33 1.86
C PHE A 115 -27.81 30.34 0.93
N ILE A 116 -27.50 29.04 1.08
CA ILE A 116 -28.16 27.97 0.35
C ILE A 116 -29.35 27.46 1.16
N ARG A 117 -29.09 27.02 2.39
CA ARG A 117 -30.13 26.40 3.25
C ARG A 117 -29.67 26.20 4.69
N ALA A 118 -30.66 25.99 5.56
CA ALA A 118 -30.46 25.48 6.91
C ALA A 118 -30.75 23.97 6.97
N LEU A 119 -30.03 23.27 7.85
CA LEU A 119 -30.30 21.89 8.23
C LEU A 119 -30.43 21.79 9.75
N LYS A 120 -31.59 21.34 10.22
CA LYS A 120 -31.80 21.09 11.65
C LYS A 120 -31.20 19.73 12.02
N LEU A 121 -30.40 19.68 13.08
CA LEU A 121 -29.85 18.40 13.57
C LEU A 121 -30.92 17.61 14.33
N PRO A 122 -30.81 16.26 14.37
CA PRO A 122 -31.66 15.42 15.21
C PRO A 122 -31.75 15.91 16.66
N GLU A 123 -32.92 15.80 17.29
CA GLU A 123 -33.17 16.33 18.65
C GLU A 123 -32.23 15.77 19.73
N VAL A 124 -31.66 14.58 19.50
CA VAL A 124 -30.66 13.99 20.38
C VAL A 124 -29.37 14.81 20.46
N MET A 125 -29.10 15.68 19.47
CA MET A 125 -27.93 16.54 19.39
C MET A 125 -28.23 17.93 19.96
N LYS A 126 -27.42 18.34 20.93
CA LYS A 126 -27.62 19.59 21.69
C LYS A 126 -26.71 20.72 21.24
N CYS A 127 -25.58 20.42 20.63
CA CYS A 127 -24.71 21.39 19.97
C CYS A 127 -23.78 20.71 18.95
N SER A 128 -23.14 21.52 18.11
CA SER A 128 -22.03 21.11 17.25
C SER A 128 -20.75 21.79 17.73
N ARG A 129 -19.94 21.11 18.54
CA ARG A 129 -18.66 21.67 19.01
C ARG A 129 -17.64 21.69 17.89
N ASP A 130 -17.50 20.56 17.19
CA ASP A 130 -16.66 20.43 16.01
C ASP A 130 -17.38 19.52 15.00
N ILE A 131 -17.15 19.74 13.71
CA ILE A 131 -17.80 19.00 12.62
C ILE A 131 -16.79 18.64 11.54
N LEU A 132 -17.04 17.52 10.86
CA LEU A 132 -16.28 17.07 9.71
C LEU A 132 -17.24 16.49 8.67
N TYR A 133 -17.21 17.04 7.47
CA TYR A 133 -17.86 16.43 6.31
C TYR A 133 -16.89 15.48 5.61
N HIS A 134 -17.22 14.19 5.57
CA HIS A 134 -16.37 13.15 5.01
C HIS A 134 -17.23 12.13 4.25
N GLU A 135 -16.95 11.93 2.96
CA GLU A 135 -17.60 10.94 2.09
C GLU A 135 -19.14 10.96 2.10
N GLY A 136 -19.75 12.14 2.14
CA GLY A 136 -21.22 12.28 2.14
C GLY A 136 -21.87 12.18 3.52
N VAL A 137 -21.09 11.89 4.55
CA VAL A 137 -21.51 11.81 5.94
C VAL A 137 -20.98 13.02 6.70
N LEU A 138 -21.83 13.61 7.55
CA LEU A 138 -21.40 14.66 8.47
C LEU A 138 -21.20 14.07 9.87
N LEU A 139 -19.96 14.11 10.32
CA LEU A 139 -19.57 13.69 11.67
C LEU A 139 -19.58 14.91 12.59
N ILE A 140 -20.25 14.77 13.74
CA ILE A 140 -20.52 15.88 14.66
C ILE A 140 -20.05 15.49 16.05
N CYS A 141 -19.18 16.32 16.64
CA CYS A 141 -18.84 16.25 18.05
C CYS A 141 -19.85 17.08 18.86
N ASP A 142 -20.68 16.41 19.66
CA ASP A 142 -21.60 17.07 20.58
C ASP A 142 -21.09 16.94 22.02
N GLU A 143 -20.48 18.01 22.50
CA GLU A 143 -19.97 18.09 23.86
C GLU A 143 -21.08 18.06 24.92
N LYS A 144 -22.26 18.63 24.63
CA LYS A 144 -23.36 18.70 25.60
C LYS A 144 -23.97 17.32 25.85
N SER A 145 -24.09 16.49 24.81
CA SER A 145 -24.54 15.09 24.94
C SER A 145 -23.41 14.11 25.26
N ARG A 146 -22.15 14.53 25.17
CA ARG A 146 -20.94 13.69 25.37
C ARG A 146 -20.79 12.60 24.32
N CYS A 147 -21.25 12.87 23.11
CA CYS A 147 -21.34 11.88 22.05
C CYS A 147 -20.86 12.47 20.73
N ALA A 148 -20.21 11.63 19.92
CA ALA A 148 -19.99 11.94 18.51
C ALA A 148 -21.02 11.18 17.68
N TYR A 149 -21.55 11.81 16.64
CA TYR A 149 -22.62 11.26 15.81
C TYR A 149 -22.29 11.37 14.33
N ALA A 150 -22.84 10.46 13.54
CA ALA A 150 -22.87 10.52 12.09
C ALA A 150 -24.28 10.88 11.61
N VAL A 151 -24.37 11.88 10.73
CA VAL A 151 -25.62 12.42 10.19
C VAL A 151 -25.55 12.45 8.67
N THR A 152 -26.64 12.10 7.99
CA THR A 152 -26.73 12.30 6.54
C THR A 152 -27.00 13.76 6.20
N MET A 153 -26.36 14.24 5.14
CA MET A 153 -26.65 15.54 4.53
C MET A 153 -27.42 15.33 3.24
N ASP A 154 -28.66 14.82 3.34
CA ASP A 154 -29.53 14.74 2.17
C ASP A 154 -29.93 16.16 1.73
N THR A 155 -29.60 16.50 0.49
CA THR A 155 -29.89 17.82 -0.06
C THR A 155 -31.38 18.11 -0.20
N THR A 156 -32.22 17.08 -0.18
CA THR A 156 -33.68 17.23 -0.32
C THR A 156 -34.42 17.43 1.01
N LYS A 157 -33.81 17.06 2.14
CA LYS A 157 -34.46 17.09 3.47
C LYS A 157 -34.01 18.28 4.30
N THR A 158 -34.92 18.95 5.00
CA THR A 158 -34.64 20.08 5.92
C THR A 158 -34.08 19.67 7.28
N GLU A 159 -34.19 18.39 7.63
CA GLU A 159 -33.66 17.81 8.86
C GLU A 159 -32.62 16.73 8.52
N GLY A 160 -31.53 16.72 9.26
CA GLY A 160 -30.50 15.69 9.14
C GLY A 160 -30.99 14.38 9.76
N GLU A 161 -30.66 13.25 9.15
CA GLU A 161 -31.02 11.93 9.67
C GLU A 161 -29.85 11.34 10.45
N LEU A 162 -30.09 10.92 11.70
CA LEU A 162 -29.09 10.24 12.51
C LEU A 162 -28.80 8.87 11.90
N LEU A 163 -27.55 8.60 11.53
CA LEU A 163 -27.12 7.27 11.10
C LEU A 163 -26.75 6.40 12.30
N TYR A 164 -25.77 6.85 13.07
CA TYR A 164 -25.28 6.14 14.25
C TYR A 164 -24.52 7.08 15.18
N LYS A 165 -24.35 6.61 16.41
CA LYS A 165 -23.50 7.22 17.41
C LYS A 165 -22.15 6.50 17.41
N LEU A 166 -21.06 7.26 17.37
CA LEU A 166 -19.71 6.69 17.38
C LEU A 166 -19.38 6.10 18.77
N PRO A 167 -18.61 5.00 18.85
CA PRO A 167 -18.21 4.42 20.13
C PRO A 167 -17.44 5.41 20.98
N ILE A 168 -17.85 5.55 22.25
CA ILE A 168 -17.16 6.40 23.22
C ILE A 168 -15.97 5.61 23.79
N PRO A 169 -14.77 6.19 23.91
CA PRO A 169 -13.64 5.51 24.50
C PRO A 169 -13.91 5.16 25.97
N ALA A 170 -13.77 3.88 26.32
CA ALA A 170 -13.91 3.37 27.68
C ALA A 170 -12.53 3.18 28.32
N ILE A 171 -11.84 4.28 28.59
CA ILE A 171 -10.53 4.27 29.25
C ILE A 171 -10.66 4.78 30.69
N ASP A 172 -10.07 4.01 31.61
CA ASP A 172 -9.94 4.31 33.04
C ASP A 172 -11.25 4.53 33.81
N GLY A 173 -12.41 4.12 33.24
CA GLY A 173 -13.72 4.38 33.84
C GLY A 173 -14.12 5.86 33.82
N GLU A 174 -13.41 6.69 33.07
CA GLU A 174 -13.58 8.14 33.03
C GLU A 174 -14.64 8.57 32.02
N THR A 175 -15.23 9.75 32.25
CA THR A 175 -16.17 10.36 31.29
C THR A 175 -15.41 11.19 30.27
N TRP A 176 -15.66 10.92 28.99
CA TRP A 176 -14.98 11.60 27.87
C TRP A 176 -15.95 12.45 27.04
N TYR A 177 -15.50 13.65 26.67
CA TYR A 177 -16.22 14.63 25.86
C TYR A 177 -15.54 14.79 24.50
N PRO A 178 -16.24 14.64 23.37
CA PRO A 178 -15.64 14.81 22.06
C PRO A 178 -15.35 16.30 21.82
N PHE A 179 -14.14 16.59 21.38
CA PHE A 179 -13.57 17.94 21.42
C PHE A 179 -13.16 18.47 20.05
N SER A 180 -12.50 17.64 19.24
CA SER A 180 -12.10 17.98 17.87
C SER A 180 -12.07 16.73 16.99
N ILE A 181 -12.39 16.87 15.70
CA ILE A 181 -12.48 15.75 14.74
C ILE A 181 -11.76 16.05 13.42
N CYS A 182 -11.07 15.07 12.86
CA CYS A 182 -10.51 15.13 11.51
C CYS A 182 -10.44 13.73 10.88
N ALA A 183 -10.23 13.63 9.57
CA ALA A 183 -9.97 12.36 8.90
C ALA A 183 -8.66 12.44 8.10
N ASP A 184 -8.01 11.30 7.92
CA ASP A 184 -6.86 11.17 7.02
C ASP A 184 -7.28 10.87 5.57
N ARG A 185 -6.32 10.83 4.65
CA ARG A 185 -6.59 10.50 3.25
C ARG A 185 -7.04 9.07 3.03
N ALA A 186 -6.72 8.16 3.95
CA ALA A 186 -7.19 6.78 3.90
C ALA A 186 -8.62 6.62 4.43
N GLY A 187 -9.22 7.70 4.92
CA GLY A 187 -10.59 7.78 5.43
C GLY A 187 -10.75 7.47 6.91
N PHE A 188 -9.67 7.16 7.64
CA PHE A 188 -9.77 6.92 9.08
C PHE A 188 -10.13 8.20 9.81
N VAL A 189 -11.08 8.09 10.73
CA VAL A 189 -11.59 9.22 11.51
C VAL A 189 -10.84 9.30 12.84
N TYR A 190 -10.42 10.51 13.22
CA TYR A 190 -9.73 10.78 14.47
C TYR A 190 -10.53 11.76 15.32
N ILE A 191 -10.72 11.43 16.60
CA ILE A 191 -11.41 12.30 17.56
C ILE A 191 -10.51 12.56 18.76
N LEU A 192 -10.35 13.84 19.10
CA LEU A 192 -9.76 14.29 20.34
C LEU A 192 -10.86 14.30 21.40
N TRP A 193 -10.64 13.58 22.50
CA TRP A 193 -11.54 13.59 23.64
C TRP A 193 -10.89 14.27 24.84
N SER A 194 -11.73 14.90 25.64
CA SER A 194 -11.37 15.58 26.88
C SER A 194 -12.08 14.95 28.07
N GLN A 195 -11.40 14.82 29.20
CA GLN A 195 -12.02 14.37 30.45
C GLN A 195 -12.95 15.42 31.06
N THR A 196 -12.67 16.71 30.82
CA THR A 196 -13.44 17.83 31.41
C THR A 196 -13.85 18.84 30.34
N LYS A 197 -14.86 19.66 30.63
CA LYS A 197 -15.21 20.78 29.73
C LYS A 197 -14.15 21.90 29.73
N ASN A 198 -13.28 21.91 30.74
CA ASN A 198 -12.31 22.98 31.00
C ASN A 198 -10.89 22.65 30.50
N PHE A 199 -10.00 23.64 30.57
CA PHE A 199 -8.62 23.60 30.05
C PHE A 199 -7.63 22.71 30.83
N THR A 200 -8.10 21.90 31.78
CA THR A 200 -7.24 21.20 32.77
C THR A 200 -7.49 19.69 32.86
N GLY A 201 -8.26 19.12 31.93
CA GLY A 201 -8.55 17.69 31.91
C GLY A 201 -7.56 16.89 31.06
N LYS A 202 -7.45 15.59 31.32
CA LYS A 202 -6.69 14.66 30.46
C LYS A 202 -7.22 14.69 29.03
N ARG A 203 -6.34 14.41 28.07
CA ARG A 203 -6.66 14.36 26.64
C ARG A 203 -6.29 13.00 26.04
N ILE A 204 -7.18 12.47 25.21
CA ILE A 204 -6.92 11.25 24.43
C ILE A 204 -7.31 11.47 22.98
N ILE A 205 -6.62 10.77 22.10
CA ILE A 205 -6.89 10.73 20.67
C ILE A 205 -7.37 9.32 20.37
N THR A 206 -8.52 9.21 19.74
CA THR A 206 -9.03 7.94 19.23
C THR A 206 -8.97 7.91 17.71
N GLN A 207 -8.72 6.73 17.15
CA GLN A 207 -8.83 6.42 15.73
C GLN A 207 -10.01 5.47 15.55
N TYR A 208 -10.88 5.78 14.59
CA TYR A 208 -11.98 4.94 14.18
C TYR A 208 -11.76 4.41 12.77
N SER A 209 -12.47 3.34 12.42
CA SER A 209 -12.62 2.85 11.05
C SER A 209 -13.12 3.94 10.11
N GLN A 210 -13.02 3.67 8.80
CA GLN A 210 -13.41 4.63 7.76
C GLN A 210 -14.90 5.00 7.83
N ASP A 211 -15.73 4.03 8.20
CA ASP A 211 -17.15 4.26 8.49
C ASP A 211 -17.40 4.86 9.88
N GLY A 212 -16.37 5.11 10.70
CA GLY A 212 -16.51 5.65 12.06
C GLY A 212 -17.20 4.74 13.08
N GLN A 213 -17.62 3.53 12.70
CA GLN A 213 -18.43 2.66 13.56
C GLN A 213 -17.60 1.84 14.55
N GLN A 214 -16.32 1.61 14.26
CA GLN A 214 -15.42 0.83 15.11
C GLN A 214 -14.31 1.70 15.67
N LEU A 215 -14.11 1.66 16.99
CA LEU A 215 -12.96 2.28 17.66
C LEU A 215 -11.75 1.36 17.54
N LEU A 216 -10.69 1.79 16.85
CA LEU A 216 -9.51 0.99 16.55
C LEU A 216 -8.37 1.22 17.55
N ILE A 217 -8.00 2.47 17.77
CA ILE A 217 -6.86 2.84 18.62
C ILE A 217 -7.28 3.97 19.54
N THR A 218 -6.77 3.93 20.77
CA THR A 218 -6.85 5.07 21.69
C THR A 218 -5.48 5.35 22.27
N LYS A 219 -5.07 6.62 22.24
CA LYS A 219 -3.74 7.07 22.69
C LYS A 219 -3.85 8.31 23.57
N ARG A 220 -3.12 8.35 24.67
CA ARG A 220 -2.99 9.57 25.49
C ARG A 220 -2.18 10.63 24.76
N THR A 221 -2.59 11.89 24.88
CA THR A 221 -1.89 13.05 24.36
C THR A 221 -1.64 14.05 25.49
N GLU A 222 -0.98 15.16 25.18
CA GLU A 222 -0.74 16.22 26.16
C GLU A 222 -2.08 16.83 26.62
N ASP A 223 -2.23 17.06 27.93
CA ASP A 223 -3.47 17.56 28.54
C ASP A 223 -3.93 18.92 27.99
N THR A 224 -3.01 19.66 27.36
CA THR A 224 -3.27 20.98 26.76
C THR A 224 -3.68 20.92 25.29
N ALA A 225 -3.81 19.74 24.69
CA ALA A 225 -4.25 19.53 23.31
C ALA A 225 -5.65 20.15 23.08
N TRP A 226 -5.77 20.91 21.98
CA TRP A 226 -6.92 21.76 21.70
C TRP A 226 -7.66 21.38 20.41
N CYS A 227 -6.94 21.29 19.29
CA CYS A 227 -7.51 20.96 18.00
C CYS A 227 -6.59 20.06 17.19
N MET A 228 -7.18 19.33 16.23
CA MET A 228 -6.46 18.39 15.39
C MET A 228 -6.78 18.55 13.90
N THR A 229 -5.79 18.23 13.08
CA THR A 229 -5.89 18.14 11.63
C THR A 229 -4.82 17.18 11.10
N THR A 230 -4.83 16.87 9.81
CA THR A 230 -3.76 16.08 9.18
C THR A 230 -2.83 16.98 8.37
N LEU A 231 -1.56 16.56 8.26
CA LEU A 231 -0.53 17.27 7.53
C LEU A 231 0.29 16.29 6.70
N MET A 232 0.40 16.55 5.40
CA MET A 232 1.32 15.83 4.51
C MET A 232 2.76 16.32 4.74
N LYS A 233 3.65 15.40 5.09
CA LYS A 233 5.11 15.59 5.10
C LYS A 233 5.78 14.66 4.08
N GLU A 234 7.08 14.86 3.82
CA GLU A 234 7.88 13.98 2.95
C GLU A 234 7.85 12.51 3.40
N GLU A 235 7.71 12.27 4.71
CA GLU A 235 7.61 10.93 5.31
C GLU A 235 6.20 10.32 5.26
N GLY A 236 5.21 11.02 4.69
CA GLY A 236 3.81 10.62 4.65
C GLY A 236 2.88 11.54 5.47
N GLU A 237 1.60 11.16 5.53
CA GLU A 237 0.59 11.90 6.27
C GLU A 237 0.77 11.73 7.79
N LYS A 238 0.65 12.81 8.55
CA LYS A 238 0.77 12.83 10.01
C LYS A 238 -0.42 13.54 10.64
N LEU A 239 -0.78 13.12 11.85
CA LEU A 239 -1.78 13.83 12.66
C LEU A 239 -1.08 15.00 13.36
N LEU A 240 -1.57 16.20 13.14
CA LEU A 240 -1.10 17.42 13.76
C LEU A 240 -2.05 17.82 14.89
N VAL A 241 -1.50 18.07 16.07
CA VAL A 241 -2.26 18.47 17.26
C VAL A 241 -1.68 19.75 17.83
N ALA A 242 -2.50 20.80 17.87
CA ALA A 242 -2.11 22.07 18.46
C ALA A 242 -2.49 22.12 19.95
N THR A 243 -1.61 22.72 20.75
CA THR A 243 -1.80 22.87 22.20
C THR A 243 -2.10 24.33 22.56
N SER A 244 -2.99 24.54 23.53
CA SER A 244 -3.44 25.88 23.93
C SER A 244 -2.43 26.61 24.84
N ARG A 245 -1.82 25.91 25.81
CA ARG A 245 -0.96 26.53 26.85
C ARG A 245 0.53 26.30 26.63
N SER A 246 0.93 25.11 26.20
CA SER A 246 2.35 24.80 25.99
C SER A 246 2.92 25.36 24.69
N ARG A 247 2.06 25.89 23.80
CA ARG A 247 2.42 26.50 22.50
C ARG A 247 3.21 25.55 21.59
N LYS A 248 3.02 24.24 21.76
CA LYS A 248 3.62 23.19 20.94
C LYS A 248 2.64 22.76 19.85
N MET A 249 3.18 22.42 18.69
CA MET A 249 2.50 21.58 17.70
C MET A 249 3.08 20.18 17.76
N LEU A 250 2.26 19.22 18.14
CA LEU A 250 2.64 17.82 18.23
C LEU A 250 2.31 17.15 16.89
N SER A 251 3.21 16.34 16.38
CA SER A 251 2.95 15.50 15.21
C SER A 251 2.99 14.03 15.60
N TYR A 252 1.89 13.33 15.38
CA TYR A 252 1.80 11.89 15.56
C TYR A 252 1.86 11.21 14.20
N GLY A 253 2.58 10.09 14.10
CA GLY A 253 2.46 9.22 12.94
C GLY A 253 1.03 8.69 12.85
N LEU A 254 0.40 8.86 11.69
CA LEU A 254 -0.82 8.13 11.35
C LEU A 254 -0.33 6.72 11.05
N ASN A 255 -0.54 5.80 11.99
CA ASN A 255 -0.16 4.41 11.79
C ASN A 255 -1.27 3.71 11.01
N PRO A 256 -1.00 3.22 9.79
CA PRO A 256 -1.60 1.98 9.32
C PRO A 256 -0.50 0.94 9.14
N SER A 257 0.31 0.66 10.17
CA SER A 257 1.42 -0.30 10.00
C SER A 257 1.89 -0.98 11.29
N SER A 258 1.01 -1.36 12.21
CA SER A 258 1.44 -2.29 13.28
C SER A 258 0.34 -3.16 13.91
N GLN A 259 -0.96 -2.88 13.71
CA GLN A 259 -2.02 -3.73 14.28
C GLN A 259 -2.95 -4.33 13.22
N ALA A 260 -3.34 -3.62 12.16
CA ALA A 260 -4.10 -4.25 11.07
C ALA A 260 -3.26 -5.27 10.29
N ILE A 261 -1.97 -5.01 10.11
CA ILE A 261 -1.03 -5.96 9.51
C ILE A 261 -0.70 -7.09 10.49
N VAL A 262 -0.62 -6.83 11.80
CA VAL A 262 -0.39 -7.90 12.80
C VAL A 262 -1.62 -8.78 13.00
N PHE A 263 -2.85 -8.24 12.98
CA PHE A 263 -4.07 -9.06 13.09
C PHE A 263 -4.42 -9.80 11.80
N LEU A 264 -4.20 -9.21 10.60
CA LEU A 264 -4.28 -9.97 9.34
C LEU A 264 -3.17 -11.01 9.23
N LEU A 265 -1.98 -10.75 9.78
CA LEU A 265 -0.89 -11.74 9.83
C LEU A 265 -1.10 -12.80 10.93
N GLU A 266 -1.75 -12.50 12.05
CA GLU A 266 -2.08 -13.47 13.12
C GLU A 266 -3.22 -14.43 12.70
N ASP A 267 -4.24 -13.92 11.99
CA ASP A 267 -5.31 -14.77 11.44
C ASP A 267 -4.87 -15.55 10.18
N LEU A 268 -3.97 -14.97 9.36
CA LEU A 268 -3.27 -15.73 8.32
C LEU A 268 -2.31 -16.75 8.95
N GLN A 269 -1.67 -16.46 10.09
CA GLN A 269 -0.83 -17.41 10.83
C GLN A 269 -1.63 -18.60 11.31
N HIS A 270 -2.83 -18.42 11.89
CA HIS A 270 -3.66 -19.53 12.33
C HIS A 270 -4.19 -20.39 11.16
N SER A 271 -4.45 -19.75 10.01
CA SER A 271 -4.86 -20.43 8.77
C SER A 271 -3.69 -21.14 8.07
N PHE A 272 -2.48 -20.60 8.14
CA PHE A 272 -1.24 -21.21 7.62
C PHE A 272 -0.71 -22.33 8.53
N TYR A 273 -0.90 -22.25 9.85
CA TYR A 273 -0.45 -23.28 10.80
C TYR A 273 -1.24 -24.60 10.63
N LEU A 274 -2.49 -24.52 10.15
CA LEU A 274 -3.29 -25.69 9.78
C LEU A 274 -2.98 -26.17 8.34
N TRP A 275 -2.55 -25.29 7.44
CA TRP A 275 -2.18 -25.65 6.08
C TRP A 275 -0.76 -26.23 5.97
N SER A 276 0.15 -25.87 6.88
CA SER A 276 1.52 -26.40 6.93
C SER A 276 1.62 -27.79 7.60
N ARG A 277 0.58 -28.25 8.32
CA ARG A 277 0.57 -29.60 8.90
C ARG A 277 0.27 -30.70 7.88
N ASP A 278 -0.45 -30.39 6.81
CA ASP A 278 -0.92 -31.38 5.83
C ASP A 278 -0.09 -31.43 4.54
N ILE A 279 0.97 -30.60 4.42
CA ILE A 279 1.93 -30.63 3.29
C ILE A 279 3.33 -31.13 3.71
N LEU A 280 3.58 -31.38 5.00
CA LEU A 280 4.87 -31.86 5.51
C LEU A 280 4.72 -33.13 6.37
N LEU A 281 4.39 -34.26 5.74
CA LEU A 281 4.89 -35.56 6.21
C LEU A 281 6.20 -35.85 5.46
N GLY A 282 7.27 -35.30 6.00
CA GLY A 282 8.63 -35.41 5.48
C GLY A 282 9.63 -34.74 6.41
N SER A 283 9.65 -35.21 7.67
CA SER A 283 10.70 -35.02 8.68
C SER A 283 11.49 -33.70 8.66
N VAL A 284 11.12 -32.76 9.54
CA VAL A 284 12.08 -31.81 10.11
C VAL A 284 11.93 -31.88 11.62
N GLY A 285 12.96 -32.42 12.28
CA GLY A 285 13.10 -32.42 13.72
C GLY A 285 13.28 -30.99 14.25
N SER A 286 12.65 -30.74 15.38
CA SER A 286 12.74 -29.52 16.19
C SER A 286 14.18 -29.22 16.62
N VAL A 287 14.67 -28.00 16.39
CA VAL A 287 15.64 -27.32 17.28
C VAL A 287 15.41 -25.79 17.26
N ASP A 288 14.94 -25.30 18.40
CA ASP A 288 15.10 -23.99 19.06
C ASP A 288 15.22 -22.66 18.28
N GLY A 289 14.22 -21.80 18.52
CA GLY A 289 14.49 -20.52 19.18
C GLY A 289 14.98 -19.34 18.34
N SER A 290 14.31 -19.00 17.23
CA SER A 290 14.31 -17.64 16.68
C SER A 290 13.10 -17.42 15.77
N CYS A 291 12.17 -16.58 16.20
CA CYS A 291 10.99 -16.20 15.40
C CYS A 291 11.40 -15.13 14.37
N ASP A 292 11.94 -15.55 13.22
CA ASP A 292 12.18 -14.67 12.07
C ASP A 292 11.04 -14.83 11.04
N PHE A 293 10.28 -13.75 10.87
CA PHE A 293 9.06 -13.70 10.06
C PHE A 293 9.36 -13.59 8.56
N PHE A 294 8.92 -14.59 7.80
CA PHE A 294 8.92 -14.61 6.33
C PHE A 294 7.69 -13.90 5.76
N LEU A 295 7.88 -12.94 4.85
CA LEU A 295 6.84 -12.48 3.91
C LEU A 295 7.01 -13.26 2.60
N GLN A 296 6.18 -14.28 2.40
CA GLN A 296 6.16 -15.14 1.22
C GLN A 296 5.40 -14.45 0.08
N PHE A 297 5.97 -14.44 -1.13
CA PHE A 297 5.19 -14.22 -2.35
C PHE A 297 4.45 -15.52 -2.68
N ILE A 298 3.12 -15.50 -2.64
CA ILE A 298 2.31 -16.62 -3.11
C ILE A 298 2.17 -16.51 -4.64
N ARG A 299 2.86 -17.40 -5.36
CA ARG A 299 2.53 -17.78 -6.74
C ARG A 299 1.86 -19.15 -6.68
N VAL A 300 0.55 -19.21 -6.43
CA VAL A 300 -0.20 -20.46 -6.64
C VAL A 300 -0.53 -20.57 -8.13
N SER A 301 0.28 -21.31 -8.86
CA SER A 301 -0.11 -21.87 -10.16
C SER A 301 -0.33 -23.36 -9.95
N LEU A 302 -1.55 -23.75 -9.56
CA LEU A 302 -1.95 -25.15 -9.49
C LEU A 302 -2.66 -25.50 -10.80
N SER A 303 -1.92 -26.15 -11.70
CA SER A 303 -2.52 -26.99 -12.73
C SER A 303 -2.74 -28.36 -12.09
N TYR A 304 -4.00 -28.79 -11.96
CA TYR A 304 -4.33 -30.16 -11.56
C TYR A 304 -5.39 -30.73 -12.49
N ASP A 305 -4.96 -31.69 -13.29
CA ASP A 305 -5.81 -32.67 -13.96
C ASP A 305 -6.19 -33.76 -12.95
N ASN A 306 -7.33 -33.63 -12.25
CA ASN A 306 -8.21 -34.76 -11.88
C ASN A 306 -9.40 -34.35 -11.01
N ILE A 307 -10.60 -34.79 -11.42
CA ILE A 307 -11.93 -34.40 -10.90
C ILE A 307 -12.24 -34.98 -9.51
N TRP A 308 -11.51 -36.00 -9.04
CA TRP A 308 -11.74 -36.61 -7.72
C TRP A 308 -11.20 -35.79 -6.54
N SER A 309 -10.12 -35.03 -6.75
CA SER A 309 -9.47 -34.18 -5.73
C SER A 309 -10.32 -32.96 -5.33
N LEU A 310 -11.14 -32.46 -6.26
CA LEU A 310 -12.05 -31.33 -6.06
C LEU A 310 -13.20 -31.68 -5.10
N ARG A 311 -13.65 -32.94 -5.06
CA ARG A 311 -14.79 -33.35 -4.21
C ARG A 311 -14.39 -33.48 -2.73
N TYR A 312 -13.15 -33.88 -2.47
CA TYR A 312 -12.57 -33.94 -1.13
C TYR A 312 -12.30 -32.53 -0.57
N LEU A 313 -11.74 -31.62 -1.40
CA LEU A 313 -11.49 -30.22 -1.04
C LEU A 313 -12.79 -29.45 -0.74
N VAL A 314 -13.83 -29.66 -1.56
CA VAL A 314 -15.15 -29.02 -1.36
C VAL A 314 -15.86 -29.51 -0.09
N ASN A 315 -15.67 -30.77 0.32
CA ASN A 315 -16.23 -31.27 1.57
C ASN A 315 -15.46 -30.77 2.81
N GLN A 316 -14.15 -30.57 2.72
CA GLN A 316 -13.36 -29.95 3.80
C GLN A 316 -13.68 -28.46 3.96
N CYS A 317 -13.89 -27.73 2.85
CA CYS A 317 -14.39 -26.35 2.90
C CYS A 317 -15.79 -26.23 3.53
N ARG A 318 -16.66 -27.25 3.38
CA ARG A 318 -17.99 -27.29 4.03
C ARG A 318 -17.94 -27.52 5.54
N LEU A 319 -16.94 -28.27 6.04
CA LEU A 319 -16.75 -28.49 7.48
C LEU A 319 -16.13 -27.27 8.17
N HIS A 320 -15.17 -26.58 7.52
CA HIS A 320 -14.61 -25.32 8.04
C HIS A 320 -15.53 -24.11 7.89
N HIS A 321 -16.58 -24.18 7.05
CA HIS A 321 -17.64 -23.17 6.98
C HIS A 321 -18.36 -23.00 8.33
N ARG A 322 -18.50 -24.03 9.18
CA ARG A 322 -19.21 -23.89 10.46
C ARG A 322 -18.42 -23.16 11.55
N HIS A 323 -17.09 -23.22 11.53
CA HIS A 323 -16.25 -22.53 12.53
C HIS A 323 -15.89 -21.09 12.10
N SER A 324 -15.68 -20.84 10.81
CA SER A 324 -15.39 -19.50 10.28
C SER A 324 -16.65 -18.60 10.22
N SER A 325 -17.83 -19.18 9.96
CA SER A 325 -19.10 -18.42 10.00
C SER A 325 -19.48 -17.96 11.41
N ALA A 326 -19.16 -18.73 12.45
CA ALA A 326 -19.50 -18.40 13.83
C ALA A 326 -18.61 -17.29 14.42
N LEU A 327 -17.35 -17.18 13.99
CA LEU A 327 -16.42 -16.15 14.47
C LEU A 327 -16.67 -14.79 13.82
N LEU A 328 -17.00 -14.78 12.52
CA LEU A 328 -17.24 -13.56 11.74
C LEU A 328 -18.67 -13.01 11.91
N ALA A 329 -19.65 -13.85 12.25
CA ALA A 329 -20.97 -13.41 12.72
C ALA A 329 -20.90 -12.65 14.06
N LYS A 330 -19.85 -12.86 14.86
CA LYS A 330 -19.60 -12.13 16.11
C LYS A 330 -19.07 -10.70 15.88
N TYR A 331 -18.62 -10.38 14.67
CA TYR A 331 -18.10 -9.06 14.26
C TYR A 331 -18.96 -8.38 13.16
N GLY A 332 -20.20 -8.85 12.94
CA GLY A 332 -21.23 -8.10 12.21
C GLY A 332 -21.10 -8.05 10.68
N PHE A 333 -20.25 -8.88 10.07
CA PHE A 333 -20.15 -8.94 8.61
C PHE A 333 -21.20 -9.88 8.02
N SER A 334 -22.07 -9.34 7.15
CA SER A 334 -22.93 -10.14 6.26
C SER A 334 -22.36 -10.11 4.86
N TRP A 335 -22.06 -11.29 4.30
CA TRP A 335 -21.73 -11.45 2.89
C TRP A 335 -22.66 -12.46 2.24
N ARG A 336 -22.95 -12.24 0.96
CA ARG A 336 -23.65 -13.18 0.08
C ARG A 336 -22.68 -13.59 -1.03
N VAL A 337 -22.35 -14.88 -1.08
CA VAL A 337 -21.52 -15.44 -2.16
C VAL A 337 -22.37 -15.53 -3.42
N LEU A 338 -21.99 -14.79 -4.47
CA LEU A 338 -22.43 -15.08 -5.84
C LEU A 338 -21.37 -16.00 -6.47
N THR A 339 -21.66 -17.30 -6.57
CA THR A 339 -20.78 -18.22 -7.29
C THR A 339 -20.97 -18.04 -8.79
N SER A 340 -20.01 -17.43 -9.49
CA SER A 340 -19.84 -17.66 -10.92
C SER A 340 -19.01 -18.92 -11.11
N LYS A 341 -19.60 -19.95 -11.74
CA LYS A 341 -18.88 -21.12 -12.22
C LYS A 341 -18.05 -20.72 -13.45
N ASN A 342 -16.76 -20.47 -13.27
CA ASN A 342 -15.65 -20.94 -14.14
C ASN A 342 -14.38 -20.15 -13.84
N GLN A 343 -13.26 -20.86 -13.95
CA GLN A 343 -11.98 -20.55 -13.32
C GLN A 343 -11.03 -19.70 -14.18
N SER A 344 -10.07 -19.12 -13.45
CA SER A 344 -8.75 -18.61 -13.84
C SER A 344 -8.66 -17.24 -14.51
N HIS A 345 -8.20 -16.26 -13.72
CA HIS A 345 -7.83 -14.92 -14.20
C HIS A 345 -6.54 -14.47 -13.51
N SER A 346 -5.58 -13.93 -14.27
CA SER A 346 -4.50 -13.10 -13.72
C SER A 346 -4.64 -11.67 -14.23
N VAL A 347 -4.79 -10.71 -13.32
CA VAL A 347 -4.60 -9.28 -13.58
C VAL A 347 -3.20 -8.94 -13.09
N ARG A 348 -2.33 -8.42 -13.96
CA ARG A 348 -1.00 -7.94 -13.58
C ARG A 348 -1.10 -6.52 -13.03
N PHE A 349 -1.02 -6.40 -11.72
CA PHE A 349 -0.56 -5.17 -11.08
C PHE A 349 0.87 -5.40 -10.61
N GLN A 350 1.82 -4.65 -11.18
CA GLN A 350 3.18 -4.63 -10.67
C GLN A 350 3.23 -3.69 -9.46
N ILE A 351 2.81 -4.21 -8.30
CA ILE A 351 3.02 -3.54 -7.02
C ILE A 351 4.43 -3.91 -6.58
N ILE A 352 5.37 -2.99 -6.76
CA ILE A 352 6.72 -3.12 -6.23
C ILE A 352 6.61 -2.86 -4.73
N LEU A 353 6.36 -3.92 -3.96
CA LEU A 353 6.40 -3.83 -2.51
C LEU A 353 7.80 -3.39 -2.09
N ARG A 354 7.84 -2.30 -1.34
CA ARG A 354 9.06 -1.67 -0.84
C ARG A 354 9.94 -2.72 -0.17
N LEU A 355 11.18 -2.83 -0.63
CA LEU A 355 12.27 -3.33 0.21
C LEU A 355 12.35 -2.39 1.41
N SER A 356 11.87 -2.85 2.58
CA SER A 356 11.94 -2.10 3.85
C SER A 356 13.32 -1.45 4.07
N PRO A 357 13.39 -0.33 4.83
CA PRO A 357 14.66 0.34 5.14
C PRO A 357 15.67 -0.69 5.66
N GLN A 358 16.96 -0.50 5.32
CA GLN A 358 18.08 -1.33 5.75
C GLN A 358 17.84 -1.86 7.17
N MET A 359 17.54 -3.15 7.30
CA MET A 359 17.67 -3.81 8.58
C MET A 359 19.18 -3.96 8.80
N THR A 360 19.63 -3.56 9.99
CA THR A 360 21.04 -3.74 10.37
C THR A 360 21.39 -5.21 10.18
N CYS A 361 22.39 -5.47 9.33
CA CYS A 361 22.89 -6.82 9.11
C CYS A 361 23.21 -7.43 10.47
N GLY A 362 22.73 -8.65 10.74
CA GLY A 362 22.95 -9.29 12.04
C GLY A 362 24.43 -9.29 12.44
N LYS A 363 24.73 -9.28 13.75
CA LYS A 363 26.10 -9.11 14.28
C LYS A 363 27.13 -10.03 13.60
N GLU A 364 26.73 -11.24 13.23
CA GLU A 364 27.57 -12.20 12.49
C GLU A 364 28.04 -11.66 11.13
N TYR A 365 27.11 -11.19 10.29
CA TYR A 365 27.43 -10.70 8.95
C TYR A 365 28.20 -9.39 9.00
N GLN A 366 27.94 -8.55 10.01
CA GLN A 366 28.73 -7.34 10.24
C GLN A 366 30.22 -7.67 10.43
N MET A 367 30.54 -8.72 11.21
CA MET A 367 31.93 -9.17 11.38
C MET A 367 32.56 -9.64 10.06
N ILE A 368 31.80 -10.29 9.18
CA ILE A 368 32.28 -10.70 7.85
C ILE A 368 32.59 -9.46 7.01
N PHE A 369 31.69 -8.47 6.98
CA PHE A 369 31.92 -7.22 6.25
C PHE A 369 33.10 -6.42 6.82
N ASP A 370 33.30 -6.43 8.14
CA ASP A 370 34.43 -5.76 8.77
C ASP A 370 35.76 -6.42 8.35
N LYS A 371 35.82 -7.76 8.32
CA LYS A 371 36.97 -8.53 7.82
C LYS A 371 37.24 -8.36 6.33
N ALA A 372 36.21 -8.11 5.53
CA ALA A 372 36.33 -7.99 4.08
C ALA A 372 37.20 -6.80 3.60
N GLY A 373 37.50 -5.85 4.49
CA GLY A 373 38.40 -4.73 4.19
C GLY A 373 37.95 -3.91 2.97
N ALA A 374 38.92 -3.54 2.12
CA ALA A 374 38.71 -2.77 0.89
C ALA A 374 38.18 -3.62 -0.27
N GLU A 375 38.56 -4.90 -0.33
CA GLU A 375 38.13 -5.84 -1.38
C GLU A 375 36.62 -6.02 -1.38
N GLY A 376 36.01 -6.07 -0.19
CA GLY A 376 34.56 -6.17 -0.03
C GLY A 376 34.06 -7.61 -0.20
N VAL A 377 32.75 -7.74 -0.46
CA VAL A 377 32.04 -9.02 -0.40
C VAL A 377 31.33 -9.34 -1.71
N LEU A 378 31.45 -10.59 -2.13
CA LEU A 378 30.63 -11.23 -3.16
C LEU A 378 29.48 -11.99 -2.50
N VAL A 379 28.24 -11.70 -2.89
CA VAL A 379 27.06 -12.44 -2.42
C VAL A 379 26.66 -13.45 -3.49
N VAL A 380 26.42 -14.70 -3.11
CA VAL A 380 26.05 -15.78 -4.04
C VAL A 380 24.76 -16.45 -3.57
N SER A 381 23.75 -16.52 -4.44
CA SER A 381 22.44 -17.11 -4.11
C SER A 381 21.69 -17.59 -5.35
N MET A 382 21.19 -18.83 -5.31
CA MET A 382 20.35 -19.38 -6.40
C MET A 382 18.84 -19.30 -6.10
N GLY A 383 18.45 -18.51 -5.09
CA GLY A 383 17.05 -18.39 -4.66
C GLY A 383 16.60 -19.52 -3.75
N THR A 384 15.29 -19.67 -3.54
CA THR A 384 14.68 -20.63 -2.59
C THR A 384 14.02 -21.83 -3.26
N VAL A 385 13.76 -21.74 -4.56
CA VAL A 385 13.07 -22.79 -5.34
C VAL A 385 14.11 -23.68 -6.05
N VAL A 386 15.29 -23.14 -6.29
CA VAL A 386 16.37 -23.82 -7.00
C VAL A 386 17.49 -24.09 -6.03
N ASP A 387 17.42 -25.26 -5.40
CA ASP A 387 18.51 -25.74 -4.54
C ASP A 387 19.52 -26.59 -5.36
N GLY A 388 19.13 -27.09 -6.55
CA GLY A 388 19.90 -28.07 -7.32
C GLY A 388 20.89 -27.49 -8.34
N VAL A 389 22.18 -27.59 -8.05
CA VAL A 389 23.25 -27.63 -9.08
C VAL A 389 23.85 -29.04 -9.08
N SER A 390 24.60 -29.43 -10.12
CA SER A 390 25.35 -30.70 -10.04
C SER A 390 26.51 -30.58 -9.05
N GLN A 391 27.00 -31.69 -8.52
CA GLN A 391 28.20 -31.69 -7.66
C GLN A 391 29.40 -31.04 -8.36
N GLU A 392 29.58 -31.33 -9.66
CA GLU A 392 30.65 -30.74 -10.48
C GLU A 392 30.51 -29.23 -10.59
N GLN A 393 29.29 -28.72 -10.75
CA GLN A 393 29.01 -27.28 -10.78
C GLN A 393 29.28 -26.63 -9.43
N ALA A 394 28.84 -27.24 -8.31
CA ALA A 394 29.12 -26.73 -6.97
C ALA A 394 30.64 -26.65 -6.71
N ASP A 395 31.38 -27.72 -7.04
CA ASP A 395 32.83 -27.79 -6.87
C ASP A 395 33.55 -26.76 -7.78
N ALA A 396 33.12 -26.61 -9.03
CA ALA A 396 33.64 -25.61 -9.97
C ALA A 396 33.40 -24.18 -9.49
N MET A 397 32.19 -23.88 -8.97
CA MET A 397 31.85 -22.59 -8.39
C MET A 397 32.74 -22.29 -7.17
N SER A 398 32.86 -23.25 -6.25
CA SER A 398 33.71 -23.12 -5.07
C SER A 398 35.18 -22.85 -5.43
N ALA A 399 35.73 -23.59 -6.40
CA ALA A 399 37.08 -23.40 -6.89
C ALA A 399 37.28 -22.03 -7.54
N SER A 400 36.26 -21.51 -8.25
CA SER A 400 36.29 -20.16 -8.82
C SER A 400 36.36 -19.10 -7.72
N PHE A 401 35.48 -19.22 -6.73
CA PHE A 401 35.36 -18.26 -5.62
C PHE A 401 36.60 -18.23 -4.75
N ALA A 402 37.25 -19.38 -4.53
CA ALA A 402 38.49 -19.48 -3.76
C ALA A 402 39.66 -18.67 -4.35
N ARG A 403 39.61 -18.32 -5.64
CA ARG A 403 40.65 -17.53 -6.34
C ARG A 403 40.45 -16.02 -6.19
N LEU A 404 39.28 -15.59 -5.70
CA LEU A 404 38.93 -14.17 -5.60
C LEU A 404 39.49 -13.54 -4.31
N PRO A 405 39.95 -12.27 -4.35
CA PRO A 405 40.40 -11.58 -3.15
C PRO A 405 39.24 -11.17 -2.22
N GLN A 406 38.00 -11.13 -2.72
CA GLN A 406 36.82 -10.82 -1.93
C GLN A 406 36.44 -11.96 -0.98
N LEU A 407 35.81 -11.60 0.14
CA LEU A 407 35.09 -12.58 0.94
C LEU A 407 33.79 -12.95 0.24
N VAL A 408 33.41 -14.22 0.30
CA VAL A 408 32.23 -14.74 -0.39
C VAL A 408 31.21 -15.20 0.64
N ILE A 409 30.00 -14.65 0.60
CA ILE A 409 28.87 -15.14 1.38
C ILE A 409 27.96 -15.90 0.42
N TRP A 410 27.91 -17.23 0.60
CA TRP A 410 27.22 -18.11 -0.33
C TRP A 410 26.07 -18.85 0.37
N LYS A 411 24.85 -18.66 -0.14
CA LYS A 411 23.74 -19.55 0.18
C LYS A 411 24.05 -20.96 -0.36
N GLU A 412 24.20 -21.90 0.56
CA GLU A 412 24.57 -23.29 0.31
C GLU A 412 23.77 -23.90 -0.85
N PRO A 413 24.44 -24.40 -1.90
CA PRO A 413 23.78 -25.20 -2.92
C PRO A 413 23.53 -26.62 -2.41
N ASN A 414 22.62 -27.33 -3.07
CA ASN A 414 22.37 -28.75 -2.84
C ASN A 414 22.70 -29.56 -4.11
N PRO A 415 23.73 -30.43 -4.09
CA PRO A 415 24.60 -30.75 -2.96
C PRO A 415 25.61 -29.63 -2.67
N PRO A 416 26.15 -29.54 -1.44
CA PRO A 416 27.20 -28.60 -1.09
C PRO A 416 28.52 -28.97 -1.81
N PRO A 417 29.41 -28.00 -2.06
CA PRO A 417 30.73 -28.27 -2.62
C PRO A 417 31.58 -29.13 -1.67
N ARG A 418 32.42 -30.01 -2.22
CA ARG A 418 33.30 -30.91 -1.43
C ARG A 418 34.44 -30.16 -0.75
N VAL A 419 34.91 -29.08 -1.37
CA VAL A 419 36.02 -28.25 -0.89
C VAL A 419 35.57 -26.79 -0.94
N ILE A 420 35.87 -26.03 0.10
CA ILE A 420 35.52 -24.61 0.23
C ILE A 420 36.79 -23.81 0.49
N GLY A 421 36.95 -22.68 -0.21
CA GLY A 421 38.08 -21.76 0.01
C GLY A 421 37.97 -21.00 1.33
N ASN A 422 39.12 -20.61 1.90
CA ASN A 422 39.19 -19.90 3.19
C ASN A 422 38.48 -18.53 3.20
N ASN A 423 38.20 -17.96 2.02
CA ASN A 423 37.49 -16.70 1.84
C ASN A 423 35.96 -16.87 1.78
N THR A 424 35.44 -18.10 1.80
CA THR A 424 34.03 -18.40 1.53
C THR A 424 33.29 -18.85 2.80
N TYR A 425 32.21 -18.15 3.11
CA TYR A 425 31.26 -18.46 4.18
C TYR A 425 30.01 -19.11 3.57
N LEU A 426 29.92 -20.43 3.71
CA LEU A 426 28.76 -21.21 3.27
C LEU A 426 27.66 -21.18 4.34
N LYS A 427 26.44 -20.86 3.95
CA LYS A 427 25.29 -20.72 4.86
C LYS A 427 24.04 -21.34 4.26
N LYS A 428 23.30 -22.14 5.03
CA LYS A 428 22.01 -22.69 4.59
C LYS A 428 20.98 -21.60 4.21
N TRP A 429 21.06 -20.46 4.90
CA TRP A 429 20.20 -19.31 4.66
C TRP A 429 21.00 -18.01 4.80
N ILE A 430 20.68 -17.03 3.96
CA ILE A 430 21.29 -15.70 4.02
C ILE A 430 20.21 -14.61 3.92
N PRO A 431 20.32 -13.49 4.65
CA PRO A 431 19.46 -12.32 4.49
C PRO A 431 19.88 -11.54 3.23
N GLN A 432 19.67 -12.13 2.05
CA GLN A 432 20.18 -11.63 0.76
C GLN A 432 19.96 -10.14 0.56
N LYS A 433 18.75 -9.66 0.84
CA LYS A 433 18.38 -8.26 0.75
C LYS A 433 19.32 -7.34 1.54
N ASP A 434 19.57 -7.65 2.80
CA ASP A 434 20.41 -6.81 3.67
C ASP A 434 21.89 -6.89 3.25
N LEU A 435 22.33 -8.06 2.79
CA LEU A 435 23.67 -8.24 2.24
C LEU A 435 23.87 -7.41 0.97
N VAL A 436 22.93 -7.47 0.03
CA VAL A 436 22.97 -6.67 -1.22
C VAL A 436 22.87 -5.17 -0.92
N ALA A 437 22.16 -4.79 0.14
CA ALA A 437 22.06 -3.40 0.57
C ALA A 437 23.34 -2.83 1.24
N HIS A 438 24.29 -3.70 1.62
CA HIS A 438 25.47 -3.29 2.36
C HIS A 438 26.51 -2.59 1.45
N PRO A 439 27.13 -1.46 1.88
CA PRO A 439 28.04 -0.69 1.03
C PRO A 439 29.27 -1.46 0.52
N LYS A 440 29.75 -2.45 1.29
CA LYS A 440 30.89 -3.31 0.92
C LYS A 440 30.54 -4.43 -0.07
N THR A 441 29.28 -4.57 -0.46
CA THR A 441 28.88 -5.59 -1.44
C THR A 441 29.24 -5.13 -2.85
N ARG A 442 30.10 -5.94 -3.50
CA ARG A 442 30.69 -5.62 -4.80
C ARG A 442 29.85 -6.14 -5.96
N ALA A 443 29.37 -7.37 -5.86
CA ALA A 443 28.52 -7.98 -6.87
C ALA A 443 27.62 -9.08 -6.26
N LEU A 444 26.60 -9.47 -7.02
CA LEU A 444 25.68 -10.55 -6.71
C LEU A 444 25.77 -11.62 -7.80
N VAL A 445 26.21 -12.84 -7.47
CA VAL A 445 26.08 -14.01 -8.35
C VAL A 445 24.71 -14.65 -8.10
N TYR A 446 23.86 -14.71 -9.13
CA TYR A 446 22.45 -15.00 -8.91
C TYR A 446 21.73 -15.59 -10.11
N HIS A 447 20.74 -16.43 -9.83
CA HIS A 447 19.94 -17.15 -10.84
C HIS A 447 18.99 -16.26 -11.68
N CYS A 448 19.00 -14.95 -11.48
CA CYS A 448 18.16 -13.97 -12.19
C CYS A 448 16.64 -14.09 -11.95
N GLY A 449 16.19 -14.62 -10.81
CA GLY A 449 14.80 -14.45 -10.39
C GLY A 449 14.44 -12.97 -10.16
N ASN A 450 13.26 -12.53 -10.61
CA ASN A 450 12.87 -11.11 -10.61
C ASN A 450 13.19 -10.34 -9.31
N ASN A 451 12.90 -10.90 -8.14
CA ASN A 451 13.06 -10.21 -6.85
C ASN A 451 14.52 -9.80 -6.57
N GLY A 452 15.46 -10.74 -6.61
CA GLY A 452 16.88 -10.44 -6.37
C GLY A 452 17.49 -9.52 -7.43
N ALA A 453 16.99 -9.58 -8.68
CA ALA A 453 17.41 -8.64 -9.71
C ALA A 453 16.97 -7.20 -9.40
N PHE A 454 15.74 -7.01 -8.89
CA PHE A 454 15.26 -5.71 -8.42
C PHE A 454 15.98 -5.24 -7.15
N GLU A 455 16.34 -6.13 -6.22
CA GLU A 455 17.16 -5.80 -5.04
C GLU A 455 18.51 -5.22 -5.47
N ALA A 456 19.20 -5.91 -6.38
CA ALA A 456 20.48 -5.48 -6.91
C ALA A 456 20.38 -4.16 -7.72
N LEU A 457 19.36 -4.02 -8.58
CA LEU A 457 19.08 -2.75 -9.28
C LEU A 457 18.83 -1.62 -8.30
N TYR A 458 17.98 -1.86 -7.29
CA TYR A 458 17.66 -0.87 -6.29
C TYR A 458 18.91 -0.44 -5.53
N HIS A 459 19.81 -1.34 -5.16
CA HIS A 459 21.03 -1.01 -4.40
C HIS A 459 22.26 -0.67 -5.26
N GLY A 460 22.15 -0.71 -6.59
CA GLY A 460 23.25 -0.39 -7.50
C GLY A 460 24.39 -1.42 -7.43
N VAL A 461 24.04 -2.69 -7.27
CA VAL A 461 24.98 -3.82 -7.20
C VAL A 461 24.96 -4.56 -8.55
N PRO A 462 26.12 -4.70 -9.23
CA PRO A 462 26.23 -5.52 -10.44
C PRO A 462 25.84 -6.98 -10.23
N ILE A 463 25.33 -7.62 -11.28
CA ILE A 463 24.89 -9.03 -11.25
C ILE A 463 25.72 -9.89 -12.18
N ILE A 464 26.20 -11.03 -11.68
CA ILE A 464 26.66 -12.15 -12.50
C ILE A 464 25.49 -13.14 -12.57
N GLY A 465 24.82 -13.14 -13.71
CA GLY A 465 23.58 -13.89 -13.93
C GLY A 465 23.84 -15.33 -14.36
N ILE A 466 23.22 -16.30 -13.68
CA ILE A 466 23.26 -17.73 -14.04
C ILE A 466 21.82 -18.25 -14.17
N PRO A 467 21.07 -17.90 -15.23
CA PRO A 467 19.67 -18.28 -15.37
C PRO A 467 19.52 -19.80 -15.48
N ILE A 468 18.46 -20.34 -14.87
CA ILE A 468 18.17 -21.78 -14.83
C ILE A 468 16.89 -22.12 -15.58
N PHE A 469 15.76 -21.49 -15.25
CA PHE A 469 14.47 -21.78 -15.91
C PHE A 469 13.44 -20.64 -15.83
N ALA A 470 12.29 -20.84 -16.48
CA ALA A 470 11.18 -19.90 -16.53
C ALA A 470 11.57 -18.51 -17.09
N ASP A 471 11.22 -17.44 -16.39
CA ASP A 471 11.45 -16.05 -16.80
C ASP A 471 12.87 -15.55 -16.51
N GLN A 472 13.72 -16.36 -15.88
CA GLN A 472 15.07 -15.97 -15.46
C GLN A 472 15.95 -15.56 -16.62
N THR A 473 15.86 -16.26 -17.76
CA THR A 473 16.65 -15.95 -18.97
C THR A 473 16.31 -14.56 -19.52
N ASP A 474 15.03 -14.20 -19.57
CA ASP A 474 14.58 -12.87 -20.01
C ASP A 474 15.03 -11.76 -19.03
N VAL A 475 14.99 -12.02 -17.72
CA VAL A 475 15.52 -11.09 -16.72
C VAL A 475 17.03 -10.92 -16.87
N ALA A 476 17.77 -12.02 -17.07
CA ALA A 476 19.22 -12.02 -17.24
C ALA A 476 19.65 -11.18 -18.45
N TYR A 477 19.05 -11.42 -19.63
CA TYR A 477 19.39 -10.68 -20.85
C TYR A 477 19.00 -9.20 -20.79
N ARG A 478 17.87 -8.85 -20.14
CA ARG A 478 17.53 -7.44 -19.91
C ARG A 478 18.51 -6.75 -18.96
N MET A 479 18.94 -7.43 -17.90
CA MET A 479 19.96 -6.90 -17.02
C MET A 479 21.29 -6.69 -17.77
N MET A 480 21.72 -7.68 -18.56
CA MET A 480 22.92 -7.59 -19.38
C MET A 480 22.87 -6.44 -20.39
N SER A 481 21.74 -6.28 -21.09
CA SER A 481 21.58 -5.21 -22.10
C SER A 481 21.62 -3.80 -21.50
N THR A 482 21.29 -3.66 -20.21
CA THR A 482 21.46 -2.39 -19.49
C THR A 482 22.92 -2.11 -19.13
N GLY A 483 23.82 -3.10 -19.22
CA GLY A 483 25.22 -3.02 -18.82
C GLY A 483 25.47 -3.19 -17.32
N MET A 484 24.47 -3.67 -16.56
CA MET A 484 24.55 -3.86 -15.11
C MET A 484 25.25 -5.18 -14.70
N GLY A 485 25.74 -5.95 -15.67
CA GLY A 485 26.36 -7.23 -15.38
C GLY A 485 26.56 -8.10 -16.62
N LEU A 486 26.92 -9.35 -16.37
CA LEU A 486 27.15 -10.38 -17.39
C LEU A 486 26.30 -11.62 -17.08
N VAL A 487 26.08 -12.43 -18.10
CA VAL A 487 25.28 -13.66 -18.02
C VAL A 487 26.13 -14.82 -18.50
N ILE A 488 26.10 -15.92 -17.74
CA ILE A 488 26.71 -17.20 -18.10
C ILE A 488 25.66 -18.30 -17.99
N GLU A 489 25.63 -19.20 -18.97
CA GLU A 489 24.73 -20.35 -18.92
C GLU A 489 25.26 -21.38 -17.91
N LEU A 490 24.37 -21.95 -17.09
CA LEU A 490 24.72 -22.92 -16.06
C LEU A 490 25.48 -24.15 -16.63
N SER A 491 25.17 -24.55 -17.86
CA SER A 491 25.85 -25.62 -18.61
C SER A 491 27.32 -25.33 -18.92
N THR A 492 27.70 -24.05 -18.99
CA THR A 492 29.05 -23.58 -19.33
C THR A 492 29.86 -23.15 -18.10
N VAL A 493 29.29 -23.29 -16.90
CA VAL A 493 29.95 -22.94 -15.64
C VAL A 493 31.08 -23.93 -15.37
N THR A 494 32.30 -23.42 -15.39
CA THR A 494 33.53 -24.09 -15.02
C THR A 494 34.32 -23.18 -14.07
N ASN A 495 35.36 -23.71 -13.42
CA ASN A 495 36.25 -22.89 -12.59
C ASN A 495 36.76 -21.65 -13.34
N GLU A 496 37.20 -21.86 -14.58
CA GLU A 496 37.81 -20.78 -15.36
C GLU A 496 36.76 -19.78 -15.87
N THR A 497 35.66 -20.26 -16.45
CA THR A 497 34.65 -19.37 -17.03
C THR A 497 33.99 -18.49 -15.97
N LEU A 498 33.64 -19.05 -14.80
CA LEU A 498 33.02 -18.27 -13.75
C LEU A 498 34.02 -17.32 -13.07
N TYR A 499 35.28 -17.74 -12.86
CA TYR A 499 36.32 -16.85 -12.35
C TYR A 499 36.53 -15.65 -13.28
N GLN A 500 36.69 -15.86 -14.59
CA GLN A 500 36.93 -14.79 -15.56
C GLN A 500 35.77 -13.80 -15.60
N VAL A 501 34.52 -14.28 -15.68
CA VAL A 501 33.33 -13.42 -15.69
C VAL A 501 33.19 -12.65 -14.37
N THR A 502 33.44 -13.29 -13.24
CA THR A 502 33.33 -12.65 -11.94
C THR A 502 34.42 -11.60 -11.75
N ALA A 503 35.67 -11.91 -12.14
CA ALA A 503 36.78 -10.97 -12.11
C ALA A 503 36.56 -9.78 -13.04
N GLU A 504 36.02 -9.99 -14.24
CA GLU A 504 35.66 -8.91 -15.18
C GLU A 504 34.64 -7.95 -14.53
N VAL A 505 33.55 -8.48 -13.94
CA VAL A 505 32.52 -7.63 -13.31
C VAL A 505 33.04 -6.90 -12.07
N LEU A 506 33.96 -7.50 -11.32
CA LEU A 506 34.52 -6.91 -10.11
C LEU A 506 35.61 -5.86 -10.40
N ASN A 507 36.45 -6.09 -11.41
CA ASN A 507 37.61 -5.24 -11.72
C ASN A 507 37.29 -4.15 -12.73
N ASN A 508 36.28 -4.32 -13.59
CA ASN A 508 35.89 -3.32 -14.57
C ASN A 508 34.85 -2.34 -13.97
N PRO A 509 35.21 -1.07 -13.73
CA PRO A 509 34.32 -0.11 -13.06
C PRO A 509 33.02 0.16 -13.84
N LYS A 510 33.00 -0.08 -15.15
CA LYS A 510 31.84 0.14 -16.02
C LYS A 510 30.57 -0.51 -15.47
N TYR A 511 30.65 -1.74 -14.95
CA TYR A 511 29.48 -2.45 -14.43
C TYR A 511 28.95 -1.78 -13.15
N ARG A 512 29.86 -1.38 -12.25
CA ARG A 512 29.49 -0.72 -10.99
C ARG A 512 28.90 0.66 -11.22
N GLU A 513 29.55 1.46 -12.06
CA GLU A 513 29.06 2.80 -12.43
C GLU A 513 27.69 2.70 -13.10
N ARG A 514 27.51 1.73 -13.99
CA ARG A 514 26.23 1.52 -14.66
C ARG A 514 25.14 1.09 -13.69
N ALA A 515 25.44 0.18 -12.77
CA ALA A 515 24.49 -0.24 -11.72
C ALA A 515 24.09 0.93 -10.81
N GLN A 516 25.04 1.77 -10.41
CA GLN A 516 24.78 2.95 -9.58
C GLN A 516 23.95 4.00 -10.31
N TYR A 517 24.25 4.26 -11.59
CA TYR A 517 23.44 5.14 -12.43
C TYR A 517 22.00 4.65 -12.53
N LEU A 518 21.80 3.36 -12.85
CA LEU A 518 20.45 2.79 -12.98
C LEU A 518 19.71 2.77 -11.64
N SER A 519 20.41 2.54 -10.53
CA SER A 519 19.85 2.66 -9.18
C SER A 519 19.34 4.07 -8.90
N ALA A 520 20.12 5.10 -9.24
CA ALA A 520 19.72 6.50 -9.09
C ALA A 520 18.47 6.81 -9.93
N VAL A 521 18.47 6.44 -11.21
CA VAL A 521 17.32 6.60 -12.11
C VAL A 521 16.09 5.86 -11.59
N TYR A 522 16.27 4.64 -11.10
CA TYR A 522 15.17 3.83 -10.57
C TYR A 522 14.60 4.38 -9.26
N ARG A 523 15.44 4.98 -8.41
CA ARG A 523 15.01 5.61 -7.15
C ARG A 523 14.42 6.99 -7.36
N ASP A 524 14.74 7.66 -8.45
CA ASP A 524 14.21 8.97 -8.86
C ASP A 524 12.76 8.84 -9.39
N ASN A 525 11.86 8.43 -8.50
CA ASN A 525 10.44 8.31 -8.76
C ASN A 525 9.70 9.42 -7.99
N THR A 526 8.91 10.23 -8.71
CA THR A 526 8.09 11.32 -8.15
C THR A 526 6.94 10.84 -7.26
N VAL A 527 6.59 9.55 -7.34
CA VAL A 527 5.53 8.90 -6.56
C VAL A 527 6.09 7.63 -5.97
N THR A 528 6.00 7.48 -4.64
CA THR A 528 6.52 6.30 -3.95
C THR A 528 5.70 5.05 -4.29
N ALA A 529 6.28 3.87 -4.16
CA ALA A 529 5.56 2.63 -4.47
C ALA A 529 4.27 2.42 -3.65
N PRO A 530 4.22 2.76 -2.34
CA PRO A 530 2.97 2.74 -1.58
C PRO A 530 1.94 3.75 -2.09
N GLU A 531 2.34 4.99 -2.39
CA GLU A 531 1.42 6.00 -2.94
C GLU A 531 0.89 5.60 -4.32
N ARG A 532 1.73 5.00 -5.16
CA ARG A 532 1.33 4.46 -6.46
C ARG A 532 0.35 3.30 -6.29
N GLY A 533 0.61 2.41 -5.33
CA GLY A 533 -0.30 1.32 -4.97
C GLY A 533 -1.65 1.84 -4.47
N ALA A 534 -1.64 2.76 -3.52
CA ALA A 534 -2.84 3.41 -3.00
C ALA A 534 -3.62 4.11 -4.11
N PHE A 535 -2.94 4.89 -4.97
CA PHE A 535 -3.55 5.53 -6.12
C PHE A 535 -4.27 4.52 -7.03
N TRP A 536 -3.65 3.40 -7.38
CA TRP A 536 -4.27 2.40 -8.26
C TRP A 536 -5.44 1.68 -7.59
N VAL A 537 -5.33 1.39 -6.29
CA VAL A 537 -6.44 0.82 -5.50
C VAL A 537 -7.62 1.79 -5.45
N GLU A 538 -7.37 3.04 -5.07
CA GLU A 538 -8.37 4.12 -5.05
C GLU A 538 -8.96 4.37 -6.43
N TYR A 539 -8.15 4.32 -7.49
CA TYR A 539 -8.62 4.47 -8.87
C TYR A 539 -9.59 3.35 -9.25
N ILE A 540 -9.28 2.09 -8.90
CA ILE A 540 -10.17 0.95 -9.15
C ILE A 540 -11.48 1.09 -8.37
N LEU A 541 -11.41 1.51 -7.11
CA LEU A 541 -12.58 1.73 -6.25
C LEU A 541 -13.46 2.87 -6.81
N ARG A 542 -12.87 4.03 -7.13
CA ARG A 542 -13.57 5.19 -7.71
C ARG A 542 -14.30 4.86 -9.00
N HIS A 543 -13.73 3.97 -9.82
CA HIS A 543 -14.30 3.62 -11.12
C HIS A 543 -14.98 2.24 -11.12
N ARG A 544 -15.32 1.69 -9.93
CA ARG A 544 -16.03 0.41 -9.75
C ARG A 544 -15.47 -0.75 -10.59
N GLY A 545 -14.14 -0.84 -10.73
CA GLY A 545 -13.48 -1.86 -11.53
C GLY A 545 -13.76 -1.75 -13.04
N ASN A 546 -13.71 -0.51 -13.57
CA ASN A 546 -13.89 -0.15 -14.99
C ASN A 546 -13.45 -1.27 -15.96
N ARG A 547 -14.35 -1.65 -16.87
CA ARG A 547 -14.12 -2.66 -17.92
C ARG A 547 -12.85 -2.40 -18.73
N LEU A 548 -12.48 -1.14 -18.96
CA LEU A 548 -11.28 -0.76 -19.70
C LEU A 548 -9.96 -1.17 -19.03
N MET A 549 -9.97 -1.42 -17.71
CA MET A 549 -8.80 -1.91 -16.96
C MET A 549 -8.80 -3.42 -16.74
N ARG A 550 -9.87 -4.12 -17.15
CA ARG A 550 -9.85 -5.57 -17.21
C ARG A 550 -9.01 -5.96 -18.43
N ALA A 551 -8.15 -6.96 -18.29
CA ALA A 551 -7.46 -7.50 -19.45
C ALA A 551 -8.52 -7.90 -20.48
N LYS A 552 -8.39 -7.46 -21.73
CA LYS A 552 -9.36 -7.75 -22.81
C LYS A 552 -9.62 -9.26 -22.95
N VAL A 553 -8.63 -10.07 -22.57
CA VAL A 553 -8.72 -11.54 -22.41
C VAL A 553 -9.89 -12.00 -21.53
N THR A 554 -10.25 -11.25 -20.49
CA THR A 554 -11.38 -11.59 -19.60
C THR A 554 -12.76 -11.46 -20.26
N GLU A 555 -12.82 -10.82 -21.43
CA GLU A 555 -14.05 -10.67 -22.23
C GLU A 555 -14.00 -11.51 -23.53
N MET A 556 -12.90 -12.25 -23.77
CA MET A 556 -12.74 -13.11 -24.94
C MET A 556 -13.50 -14.44 -24.75
N GLY A 557 -14.15 -14.92 -25.82
CA GLY A 557 -14.75 -16.25 -25.82
C GLY A 557 -13.70 -17.36 -25.92
N ILE A 558 -14.08 -18.59 -25.51
CA ILE A 558 -13.21 -19.79 -25.49
C ILE A 558 -12.45 -19.99 -26.82
N ILE A 559 -13.08 -19.68 -27.96
CA ILE A 559 -12.47 -19.81 -29.30
C ILE A 559 -11.23 -18.91 -29.44
N GLN A 560 -11.34 -17.66 -29.02
CA GLN A 560 -10.25 -16.66 -29.13
C GLN A 560 -9.17 -16.89 -28.06
N GLU A 561 -9.56 -17.29 -26.85
CA GLU A 561 -8.64 -17.54 -25.74
C GLU A 561 -7.66 -18.70 -26.04
N TYR A 562 -8.17 -19.79 -26.60
CA TYR A 562 -7.38 -20.97 -26.93
C TYR A 562 -6.90 -21.00 -28.40
N LEU A 563 -7.16 -19.94 -29.17
CA LEU A 563 -6.82 -19.86 -30.60
C LEU A 563 -7.32 -21.08 -31.38
N LEU A 564 -8.53 -21.57 -31.07
CA LEU A 564 -9.07 -22.80 -31.66
C LEU A 564 -9.29 -22.67 -33.16
N ASP A 565 -9.56 -21.46 -33.63
CA ASP A 565 -9.63 -21.10 -35.04
C ASP A 565 -8.27 -21.28 -35.74
N VAL A 566 -7.17 -20.88 -35.10
CA VAL A 566 -5.80 -21.09 -35.61
C VAL A 566 -5.43 -22.57 -35.61
N TRP A 567 -5.78 -23.32 -34.57
CA TRP A 567 -5.58 -24.76 -34.51
C TRP A 567 -6.37 -25.48 -35.62
N LEU A 568 -7.65 -25.14 -35.78
CA LEU A 568 -8.49 -25.71 -36.83
C LEU A 568 -7.94 -25.39 -38.22
N PHE A 569 -7.55 -24.14 -38.47
CA PHE A 569 -6.91 -23.74 -39.72
C PHE A 569 -5.62 -24.54 -39.97
N SER A 570 -4.77 -24.70 -38.95
CA SER A 570 -3.52 -25.45 -39.04
C SER A 570 -3.76 -26.93 -39.35
N VAL A 571 -4.73 -27.57 -38.70
CA VAL A 571 -5.10 -28.97 -38.95
C VAL A 571 -5.66 -29.17 -40.36
N VAL A 572 -6.54 -28.26 -40.82
CA VAL A 572 -7.08 -28.30 -42.19
C VAL A 572 -5.97 -28.12 -43.21
N LEU A 573 -5.05 -27.17 -42.98
CA LEU A 573 -3.90 -26.94 -43.85
C LEU A 573 -3.00 -28.18 -43.94
N ILE A 574 -2.67 -28.80 -42.80
CA ILE A 574 -1.88 -30.06 -42.76
C ILE A 574 -2.61 -31.17 -43.53
N TYR A 575 -3.92 -31.31 -43.34
CA TYR A 575 -4.72 -32.31 -44.06
C TYR A 575 -4.69 -32.09 -45.58
N ILE A 576 -4.83 -30.84 -46.04
CA ILE A 576 -4.75 -30.50 -47.47
C ILE A 576 -3.35 -30.82 -48.00
N ILE A 577 -2.29 -30.43 -47.29
CA ILE A 577 -0.91 -30.75 -47.67
C ILE A 577 -0.72 -32.27 -47.79
N MET A 578 -1.20 -33.04 -46.81
CA MET A 578 -1.14 -34.50 -46.86
C MET A 578 -1.90 -35.07 -48.07
N LYS A 579 -3.08 -34.54 -48.40
CA LYS A 579 -3.84 -34.97 -49.57
C LYS A 579 -3.18 -34.59 -50.89
N CYS A 580 -2.60 -33.40 -50.98
CA CYS A 580 -1.80 -32.97 -52.12
C CYS A 580 -0.56 -33.86 -52.29
N LEU A 581 0.15 -34.18 -51.20
CA LEU A 581 1.28 -35.11 -51.24
C LEU A 581 0.83 -36.51 -51.68
N GLN A 582 -0.24 -37.07 -51.09
CA GLN A 582 -0.80 -38.37 -51.50
C GLN A 582 -1.19 -38.38 -52.99
N TRP A 583 -1.77 -37.29 -53.50
CA TRP A 583 -2.13 -37.15 -54.90
C TRP A 583 -0.88 -37.03 -55.81
N LEU A 584 0.11 -36.23 -55.41
CA LEU A 584 1.39 -36.09 -56.13
C LEU A 584 2.17 -37.42 -56.16
N PHE A 585 2.30 -38.10 -55.02
CA PHE A 585 2.91 -39.43 -54.95
C PHE A 585 2.11 -40.44 -55.78
N GLY A 586 0.78 -40.44 -55.68
CA GLY A 586 -0.09 -41.30 -56.50
C GLY A 586 0.03 -41.02 -58.00
N ALA A 587 0.18 -39.75 -58.40
CA ALA A 587 0.41 -39.35 -59.79
C ALA A 587 1.82 -39.74 -60.28
N CYS A 588 2.84 -39.64 -59.42
CA CYS A 588 4.19 -40.12 -59.69
C CYS A 588 4.22 -41.65 -59.83
N PHE A 589 3.56 -42.41 -58.95
CA PHE A 589 3.48 -43.88 -59.05
C PHE A 589 2.67 -44.35 -60.28
N ARG A 590 1.61 -43.63 -60.67
CA ARG A 590 0.87 -43.91 -61.93
C ARG A 590 1.69 -43.58 -63.19
N LYS A 591 2.70 -42.70 -63.11
CA LYS A 591 3.66 -42.45 -64.19
C LYS A 591 4.85 -43.41 -64.18
N ILE A 592 5.16 -44.03 -63.04
CA ILE A 592 6.34 -44.91 -62.84
C ILE A 592 5.96 -46.41 -62.92
N SER A 593 4.67 -46.78 -62.97
CA SER A 593 4.29 -48.14 -63.34
C SER A 593 4.72 -48.41 -64.79
N PRO A 594 5.71 -49.29 -65.04
CA PRO A 594 6.10 -49.62 -66.39
C PRO A 594 5.00 -50.46 -67.01
N ALA A 595 4.62 -50.12 -68.24
CA ALA A 595 3.98 -51.05 -69.14
C ALA A 595 4.83 -52.33 -69.22
N ARG A 596 4.45 -53.38 -68.48
CA ARG A 596 5.01 -54.71 -68.63
C ARG A 596 3.89 -55.71 -68.93
N HIS A 597 3.78 -55.95 -70.23
CA HIS A 597 3.62 -57.26 -70.85
C HIS A 597 2.23 -57.90 -70.77
N CYS A 598 1.35 -57.45 -71.69
CA CYS A 598 0.55 -58.41 -72.45
C CYS A 598 1.48 -59.16 -73.42
N ARG A 599 1.72 -60.44 -73.18
CA ARG A 599 1.86 -61.50 -74.20
C ARG A 599 1.90 -62.85 -73.51
N TYR A 600 0.88 -63.68 -73.74
CA TYR A 600 1.02 -65.01 -74.33
C TYR A 600 -0.36 -65.47 -74.84
N LYS A 601 -0.50 -65.44 -76.17
CA LYS A 601 -1.05 -66.54 -76.95
C LYS A 601 0.14 -67.32 -77.47
#